data_AF-A0A8S2FUB6-F1
#
_entry.id   AF-A0A8S2FUB6-F1
#
_cell.length_a   1.000
_cell.length_b   1.000
_cell.length_c   1.000
_cell.angle_alpha   90.00
_cell.angle_beta   90.00
_cell.angle_gamma   90.00
#
_symmetry.space_group_name_H-M   'P 1'
#
loop_
_entity.id
_entity.type
_entity.pdbx_description
1 polymer ?
#
loop_
_entity_poly.entity_id
_entity_poly.type
_entity_poly.pdbx_seq_one_letter_code
_entity_poly.pdbx_strand_id
1 'polypeptide(L)'
;KLTSAKTMGKKVKTGKLRRDKFYHLAKESGFRSRAAFKLLQLNREHRFLEKSRVCIDLCAAPGGWLQVAEKHMPVSSLIIGIDLVPIKPIPNTITYQEDITSEKCRQLLKKDLGTFKADVILHDGAPNVGKNWIHDAYQQNVLTLSALKLATEYLRKGGSFITKVFRSKDYYALLWVFQQMFKKVDSTKPQASRNESAEIFVICHGYLAPDKIDPKFLDYKHVFTEVEIDSTEHSRAKLLLKHPEKVIRSREGYPEGDYTLYHTLEATKFIQSEQFLDLLATSNKIIIDDERILKHPATTKELKLCLEDIKVLGKREI
;
A
#
# COMPACT_ATOMS: atom_id res chain seq x y z
N LYS A 1 21.00 41.74 34.96
CA LYS A 1 21.22 40.50 34.17
C LYS A 1 20.11 39.51 34.47
N LEU A 2 19.09 39.38 33.62
CA LEU A 2 18.37 38.12 33.43
C LEU A 2 17.72 38.16 32.04
N THR A 3 18.20 37.26 31.19
CA THR A 3 17.86 37.09 29.78
C THR A 3 16.55 36.33 29.62
N SER A 4 15.62 36.90 28.86
CA SER A 4 14.40 36.22 28.39
C SER A 4 14.76 35.20 27.31
N ALA A 5 14.66 33.92 27.64
CA ALA A 5 14.71 32.84 26.66
C ALA A 5 13.36 32.76 25.93
N LYS A 6 13.31 33.23 24.68
CA LYS A 6 12.21 32.97 23.75
C LYS A 6 12.19 31.47 23.43
N THR A 7 11.28 30.73 24.04
CA THR A 7 10.96 29.37 23.63
C THR A 7 10.33 29.41 22.25
N MET A 8 11.05 28.99 21.22
CA MET A 8 10.52 28.83 19.86
C MET A 8 9.41 27.78 19.88
N GLY A 9 8.16 28.24 19.82
CA GLY A 9 7.00 27.37 19.60
C GLY A 9 7.17 26.58 18.29
N LYS A 10 7.11 25.25 18.38
CA LYS A 10 6.98 24.38 17.20
C LYS A 10 5.84 24.89 16.33
N LYS A 11 6.14 25.37 15.11
CA LYS A 11 5.12 25.70 14.11
C LYS A 11 4.28 24.45 13.84
N VAL A 12 3.07 24.41 14.40
CA VAL A 12 2.05 23.42 14.04
C VAL A 12 1.79 23.58 12.56
N LYS A 13 1.99 22.52 11.76
CA LYS A 13 1.76 22.51 10.31
C LYS A 13 0.32 22.98 10.02
N THR A 14 0.19 24.23 9.59
CA THR A 14 -1.07 24.98 9.44
C THR A 14 -2.03 24.34 8.43
N GLY A 15 -1.52 23.50 7.52
CA GLY A 15 -2.31 22.78 6.52
C GLY A 15 -3.26 21.72 7.09
N LYS A 16 -2.99 21.13 8.27
CA LYS A 16 -3.87 20.09 8.85
C LYS A 16 -5.18 20.67 9.43
N LEU A 17 -5.20 21.96 9.74
CA LEU A 17 -6.31 22.67 10.41
C LEU A 17 -7.24 23.44 9.46
N ARG A 18 -6.83 23.69 8.21
CA ARG A 18 -7.68 24.40 7.24
C ARG A 18 -8.79 23.44 6.78
N ARG A 19 -10.00 23.67 7.29
CA ARG A 19 -11.22 23.00 6.79
C ARG A 19 -11.36 23.36 5.32
N ASP A 20 -11.45 22.36 4.47
CA ASP A 20 -11.46 22.56 3.02
C ASP A 20 -12.90 22.64 2.47
N LYS A 21 -13.03 22.98 1.19
CA LYS A 21 -14.33 23.17 0.52
C LYS A 21 -15.31 22.03 0.79
N PHE A 22 -14.85 20.78 0.72
CA PHE A 22 -15.70 19.60 0.93
C PHE A 22 -16.14 19.40 2.39
N TYR A 23 -15.40 19.93 3.37
CA TYR A 23 -15.86 19.96 4.76
C TYR A 23 -17.07 20.89 4.92
N HIS A 24 -17.00 22.09 4.35
CA HIS A 24 -18.10 23.06 4.39
C HIS A 24 -19.32 22.53 3.64
N LEU A 25 -19.11 22.02 2.42
CA LEU A 25 -20.18 21.44 1.61
C LEU A 25 -20.85 20.24 2.31
N ALA A 26 -20.12 19.44 3.08
CA ALA A 26 -20.69 18.34 3.85
C ALA A 26 -21.61 18.86 4.95
N LYS A 27 -21.21 19.91 5.67
CA LYS A 27 -22.06 20.54 6.68
C LYS A 27 -23.32 21.14 6.08
N GLU A 28 -23.19 21.86 4.97
CA GLU A 28 -24.33 22.47 4.25
C GLU A 28 -25.30 21.41 3.71
N SER A 29 -24.78 20.28 3.21
CA SER A 29 -25.58 19.18 2.65
C SER A 29 -26.08 18.17 3.69
N GLY A 30 -25.84 18.42 4.99
CA GLY A 30 -26.25 17.54 6.09
C GLY A 30 -25.48 16.22 6.20
N PHE A 31 -24.32 16.09 5.53
CA PHE A 31 -23.44 14.93 5.67
C PHE A 31 -22.53 15.05 6.90
N ARG A 32 -22.31 13.92 7.57
CA ARG A 32 -21.49 13.82 8.79
C ARG A 32 -20.00 13.97 8.53
N SER A 33 -19.56 13.66 7.31
CA SER A 33 -18.16 13.71 6.91
C SER A 33 -18.04 14.13 5.46
N ARG A 34 -16.94 14.83 5.14
CA ARG A 34 -16.51 15.09 3.76
C ARG A 34 -16.28 13.83 2.94
N ALA A 35 -16.05 12.69 3.59
CA ALA A 35 -15.87 11.40 2.93
C ALA A 35 -17.10 11.01 2.09
N ALA A 36 -18.29 11.49 2.45
CA ALA A 36 -19.51 11.32 1.65
C ALA A 36 -19.32 11.76 0.20
N PHE A 37 -18.62 12.88 -0.05
CA PHE A 37 -18.36 13.35 -1.42
C PHE A 37 -17.43 12.45 -2.22
N LYS A 38 -16.54 11.69 -1.55
CA LYS A 38 -15.72 10.69 -2.23
C LYS A 38 -16.61 9.59 -2.78
N LEU A 39 -17.50 9.04 -1.94
CA LEU A 39 -18.42 7.98 -2.36
C LEU A 39 -19.43 8.46 -3.41
N LEU A 40 -19.96 9.68 -3.28
CA LEU A 40 -20.83 10.28 -4.30
C LEU A 40 -20.13 10.38 -5.67
N GLN A 41 -18.88 10.82 -5.68
CA GLN A 41 -18.10 10.91 -6.92
C GLN A 41 -17.83 9.54 -7.53
N LEU A 42 -17.45 8.56 -6.70
CA LEU A 42 -17.24 7.17 -7.11
C LEU A 42 -18.53 6.56 -7.66
N ASN A 43 -19.65 6.72 -6.96
CA ASN A 43 -20.93 6.15 -7.37
C ASN A 43 -21.47 6.82 -8.65
N ARG A 44 -21.23 8.12 -8.86
CA ARG A 44 -21.61 8.79 -10.11
C ARG A 44 -20.94 8.17 -11.34
N GLU A 45 -19.69 7.74 -11.20
CA GLU A 45 -18.91 7.13 -12.29
C GLU A 45 -19.24 5.64 -12.45
N HIS A 46 -19.35 4.90 -11.35
CA HIS A 46 -19.42 3.43 -11.36
C HIS A 46 -20.83 2.84 -11.12
N ARG A 47 -21.79 3.65 -10.65
CA ARG A 47 -23.22 3.32 -10.46
C ARG A 47 -23.48 1.99 -9.73
N PHE A 48 -22.81 1.80 -8.58
CA PHE A 48 -22.89 0.57 -7.80
C PHE A 48 -23.94 0.62 -6.68
N LEU A 49 -24.59 1.75 -6.41
CA LEU A 49 -25.61 1.87 -5.35
C LEU A 49 -27.05 1.76 -5.88
N GLU A 50 -27.35 2.34 -7.04
CA GLU A 50 -28.73 2.52 -7.52
C GLU A 50 -29.49 1.21 -7.75
N LYS A 51 -28.77 0.12 -7.98
CA LYS A 51 -29.32 -1.23 -8.21
C LYS A 51 -29.06 -2.20 -7.05
N SER A 52 -28.32 -1.76 -6.03
CA SER A 52 -27.96 -2.60 -4.88
C SER A 52 -29.08 -2.61 -3.86
N ARG A 53 -29.45 -3.78 -3.36
CA ARG A 53 -30.46 -3.99 -2.31
C ARG A 53 -29.82 -4.25 -0.94
N VAL A 54 -28.59 -4.78 -0.93
CA VAL A 54 -27.85 -5.05 0.29
C VAL A 54 -26.46 -4.39 0.23
N CYS A 55 -26.17 -3.52 1.20
CA CYS A 55 -24.88 -2.85 1.34
C CYS A 55 -24.28 -3.09 2.73
N ILE A 56 -23.00 -3.43 2.77
CA ILE A 56 -22.22 -3.46 4.02
C ILE A 56 -21.14 -2.38 3.94
N ASP A 57 -21.11 -1.47 4.89
CA ASP A 57 -20.11 -0.40 5.02
C ASP A 57 -19.16 -0.73 6.18
N LEU A 58 -17.89 -1.00 5.86
CA LEU A 58 -16.86 -1.41 6.80
C LEU A 58 -15.99 -0.22 7.21
N CYS A 59 -15.68 -0.14 8.50
CA CYS A 59 -15.04 1.03 9.10
C CYS A 59 -15.83 2.32 8.80
N ALA A 60 -17.14 2.23 9.04
CA ALA A 60 -18.12 3.19 8.55
C ALA A 60 -18.16 4.52 9.33
N ALA A 61 -17.56 4.62 10.51
CA ALA A 61 -17.67 5.82 11.33
C ALA A 61 -17.05 7.05 10.62
N PRO A 62 -17.70 8.22 10.66
CA PRO A 62 -18.88 8.60 11.46
C PRO A 62 -20.24 8.32 10.78
N GLY A 63 -20.27 7.54 9.71
CA GLY A 63 -21.47 7.17 8.95
C GLY A 63 -21.71 8.03 7.70
N GLY A 64 -20.68 8.69 7.17
CA GLY A 64 -20.82 9.52 5.97
C GLY A 64 -21.15 8.71 4.71
N TRP A 65 -20.60 7.50 4.60
CA TRP A 65 -20.85 6.59 3.48
C TRP A 65 -22.20 5.87 3.63
N LEU A 66 -22.56 5.44 4.84
CA LEU A 66 -23.94 5.03 5.18
C LEU A 66 -25.01 6.05 4.74
N GLN A 67 -24.82 7.35 5.01
CA GLN A 67 -25.76 8.39 4.55
C GLN A 67 -25.87 8.49 3.03
N VAL A 68 -24.81 8.16 2.30
CA VAL A 68 -24.83 8.17 0.83
C VAL A 68 -25.53 6.92 0.32
N ALA A 69 -25.22 5.75 0.88
CA ALA A 69 -25.88 4.49 0.57
C ALA A 69 -27.40 4.59 0.78
N GLU A 70 -27.83 5.10 1.94
CA GLU A 70 -29.25 5.28 2.29
C GLU A 70 -30.01 6.16 1.30
N LYS A 71 -29.37 7.23 0.82
CA LYS A 71 -29.98 8.16 -0.14
C LYS A 71 -30.02 7.67 -1.59
N HIS A 72 -29.14 6.74 -1.98
CA HIS A 72 -28.95 6.35 -3.39
C HIS A 72 -29.39 4.92 -3.71
N MET A 73 -29.53 4.07 -2.69
CA MET A 73 -30.07 2.73 -2.86
C MET A 73 -31.61 2.78 -2.91
N PRO A 74 -32.26 1.80 -3.56
CA PRO A 74 -33.71 1.69 -3.57
C PRO A 74 -34.30 1.64 -2.14
N VAL A 75 -35.55 2.10 -1.99
CA VAL A 75 -36.31 1.99 -0.74
C VAL A 75 -36.36 0.52 -0.28
N SER A 76 -36.33 0.32 1.04
CA SER A 76 -36.30 -1.00 1.69
C SER A 76 -35.02 -1.81 1.41
N SER A 77 -33.91 -1.14 1.07
CA SER A 77 -32.60 -1.77 1.04
C SER A 77 -32.07 -2.06 2.45
N LEU A 78 -31.33 -3.15 2.61
CA LEU A 78 -30.64 -3.50 3.84
C LEU A 78 -29.24 -2.88 3.83
N ILE A 79 -28.99 -1.95 4.75
CA ILE A 79 -27.71 -1.24 4.85
C ILE A 79 -27.15 -1.47 6.25
N ILE A 80 -25.99 -2.10 6.33
CA ILE A 80 -25.32 -2.45 7.60
C ILE A 80 -23.97 -1.73 7.67
N GLY A 81 -23.74 -0.96 8.73
CA GLY A 81 -22.46 -0.32 9.02
C GLY A 81 -21.75 -0.97 10.19
N ILE A 82 -20.45 -1.22 10.07
CA ILE A 82 -19.62 -1.77 11.15
C ILE A 82 -18.43 -0.85 11.38
N ASP A 83 -18.18 -0.49 12.63
CA ASP A 83 -17.00 0.26 13.02
C ASP A 83 -16.58 -0.05 14.46
N LEU A 84 -15.32 0.21 14.81
CA LEU A 84 -14.82 0.09 16.18
C LEU A 84 -15.42 1.16 17.11
N VAL A 85 -15.83 2.31 16.57
CA VAL A 85 -16.43 3.41 17.33
C VAL A 85 -17.93 3.52 17.08
N PRO A 86 -18.71 4.01 18.06
CA PRO A 86 -20.16 4.12 17.91
C PRO A 86 -20.54 5.12 16.81
N ILE A 87 -21.49 4.72 15.96
CA ILE A 87 -22.08 5.56 14.92
C ILE A 87 -23.43 6.05 15.44
N LYS A 88 -23.68 7.36 15.39
CA LYS A 88 -25.00 7.90 15.73
C LYS A 88 -26.07 7.30 14.79
N PRO A 89 -27.29 6.99 15.24
CA PRO A 89 -28.31 6.38 14.38
C PRO A 89 -28.52 7.14 13.07
N ILE A 90 -28.57 6.42 11.95
CA ILE A 90 -28.96 6.94 10.63
C ILE A 90 -30.24 6.20 10.24
N PRO A 91 -31.31 6.89 9.78
CA PRO A 91 -32.54 6.23 9.34
C PRO A 91 -32.26 5.11 8.34
N ASN A 92 -33.06 4.04 8.35
CA ASN A 92 -32.97 2.94 7.40
C ASN A 92 -31.60 2.24 7.32
N THR A 93 -30.78 2.35 8.37
CA THR A 93 -29.49 1.65 8.47
C THR A 93 -29.38 0.92 9.81
N ILE A 94 -28.69 -0.21 9.80
CA ILE A 94 -28.27 -0.94 11.00
C ILE A 94 -26.79 -0.61 11.23
N THR A 95 -26.40 -0.34 12.47
CA THR A 95 -24.99 -0.06 12.80
C THR A 95 -24.53 -0.86 14.00
N TYR A 96 -23.35 -1.46 13.90
CA TYR A 96 -22.70 -2.20 14.97
C TYR A 96 -21.37 -1.57 15.34
N GLN A 97 -21.13 -1.48 16.65
CA GLN A 97 -19.82 -1.15 17.19
C GLN A 97 -19.03 -2.46 17.41
N GLU A 98 -18.26 -2.88 16.41
CA GLU A 98 -17.48 -4.12 16.45
C GLU A 98 -16.22 -4.06 15.57
N ASP A 99 -15.27 -4.96 15.85
CA ASP A 99 -14.11 -5.20 14.99
C ASP A 99 -14.50 -6.10 13.80
N ILE A 100 -14.18 -5.66 12.58
CA ILE A 100 -14.48 -6.39 11.34
C ILE A 100 -13.80 -7.77 11.26
N THR A 101 -12.74 -7.99 12.03
CA THR A 101 -11.99 -9.26 12.10
C THR A 101 -12.58 -10.25 13.10
N SER A 102 -13.44 -9.78 14.01
CA SER A 102 -14.00 -10.59 15.09
C SER A 102 -15.04 -11.62 14.62
N GLU A 103 -15.16 -12.73 15.35
CA GLU A 103 -16.23 -13.71 15.08
C GLU A 103 -17.62 -13.15 15.41
N LYS A 104 -17.71 -12.25 16.39
CA LYS A 104 -18.95 -11.57 16.75
C LYS A 104 -19.49 -10.74 15.58
N CYS A 105 -18.62 -10.01 14.87
CA CYS A 105 -18.98 -9.32 13.64
C CYS A 105 -19.60 -10.27 12.60
N ARG A 106 -18.98 -11.44 12.38
CA ARG A 106 -19.53 -12.47 11.46
C ARG A 106 -20.91 -12.97 11.91
N GLN A 107 -21.11 -13.19 13.20
CA GLN A 107 -22.40 -13.62 13.74
C GLN A 107 -23.49 -12.58 13.55
N LEU A 108 -23.19 -11.29 13.78
CA LEU A 108 -24.10 -10.18 13.55
C LEU A 108 -24.48 -10.07 12.07
N LEU A 109 -23.50 -10.15 11.17
CA LEU A 109 -23.75 -10.14 9.73
C LEU A 109 -24.61 -11.31 9.29
N LYS A 110 -24.32 -12.54 9.75
CA LYS A 110 -25.14 -13.72 9.44
C LYS A 110 -26.59 -13.56 9.92
N LYS A 111 -26.78 -12.99 11.10
CA LYS A 111 -28.11 -12.75 11.66
C LYS A 111 -28.94 -11.81 10.78
N ASP A 112 -28.38 -10.66 10.42
CA ASP A 112 -29.13 -9.63 9.70
C ASP A 112 -29.27 -9.91 8.20
N LEU A 113 -28.26 -10.54 7.59
CA LEU A 113 -28.31 -10.94 6.19
C LEU A 113 -29.21 -12.16 5.97
N GLY A 114 -29.29 -13.07 6.95
CA GLY A 114 -29.97 -14.35 6.79
C GLY A 114 -29.38 -15.13 5.61
N THR A 115 -30.20 -15.35 4.58
CA THR A 115 -29.79 -16.02 3.33
C THR A 115 -29.28 -15.06 2.26
N PHE A 116 -29.48 -13.75 2.44
CA PHE A 116 -29.01 -12.75 1.48
C PHE A 116 -27.50 -12.60 1.51
N LYS A 117 -26.95 -12.13 0.40
CA LYS A 117 -25.55 -11.73 0.24
C LYS A 117 -25.52 -10.26 -0.18
N ALA A 118 -24.45 -9.56 0.18
CA ALA A 118 -24.28 -8.15 -0.17
C ALA A 118 -24.12 -7.97 -1.68
N ASP A 119 -24.80 -6.97 -2.24
CA ASP A 119 -24.56 -6.49 -3.61
C ASP A 119 -23.28 -5.67 -3.68
N VAL A 120 -23.04 -4.88 -2.63
CA VAL A 120 -21.91 -3.97 -2.52
C VAL A 120 -21.34 -4.01 -1.10
N ILE A 121 -20.01 -4.05 -1.02
CA ILE A 121 -19.28 -3.87 0.23
C ILE A 121 -18.36 -2.67 0.08
N LEU A 122 -18.47 -1.73 1.00
CA LEU A 122 -17.73 -0.48 1.03
C LEU A 122 -16.70 -0.51 2.16
N HIS A 123 -15.54 0.12 1.94
CA HIS A 123 -14.49 0.22 2.94
C HIS A 123 -13.71 1.54 2.78
N ASP A 124 -13.91 2.48 3.72
CA ASP A 124 -13.10 3.72 3.85
C ASP A 124 -12.28 3.72 5.16
N GLY A 125 -11.92 2.53 5.65
CA GLY A 125 -11.12 2.38 6.87
C GLY A 125 -9.71 2.94 6.72
N ALA A 126 -9.17 3.57 7.77
CA ALA A 126 -7.75 3.91 7.86
C ALA A 126 -7.20 3.80 9.27
N PRO A 127 -5.92 3.40 9.45
CA PRO A 127 -5.28 3.38 10.75
C PRO A 127 -5.06 4.82 11.26
N ASN A 128 -4.76 4.94 12.55
CA ASN A 128 -4.35 6.20 13.15
C ASN A 128 -2.99 6.65 12.57
N VAL A 129 -3.04 7.51 11.54
CA VAL A 129 -1.86 8.00 10.83
C VAL A 129 -1.08 9.02 11.68
N GLY A 130 0.23 8.84 11.80
CA GLY A 130 1.10 9.78 12.52
C GLY A 130 2.35 9.18 13.15
N LYS A 131 2.61 7.89 12.96
CA LYS A 131 3.84 7.24 13.43
C LYS A 131 4.94 7.39 12.38
N ASN A 132 4.92 6.47 11.41
CA ASN A 132 5.87 6.39 10.30
C ASN A 132 5.07 6.01 9.05
N TRP A 133 5.32 6.69 7.93
CA TRP A 133 4.59 6.47 6.68
C TRP A 133 4.60 5.01 6.23
N ILE A 134 5.76 4.34 6.33
CA ILE A 134 5.91 2.93 5.93
C ILE A 134 4.98 2.03 6.75
N HIS A 135 5.01 2.20 8.08
CA HIS A 135 4.17 1.44 8.99
C HIS A 135 2.68 1.74 8.78
N ASP A 136 2.31 3.02 8.66
CA ASP A 136 0.92 3.44 8.52
C ASP A 136 0.32 2.95 7.20
N ALA A 137 1.10 2.95 6.11
CA ALA A 137 0.70 2.38 4.83
C ALA A 137 0.56 0.86 4.87
N TYR A 138 1.50 0.16 5.51
CA TYR A 138 1.40 -1.28 5.69
C TYR A 138 0.13 -1.67 6.47
N GLN A 139 -0.16 -0.98 7.58
CA GLN A 139 -1.37 -1.24 8.38
C GLN A 139 -2.66 -0.95 7.59
N GLN A 140 -2.68 0.06 6.73
CA GLN A 140 -3.80 0.30 5.80
C GLN A 140 -4.02 -0.89 4.86
N ASN A 141 -2.95 -1.45 4.30
CA ASN A 141 -3.03 -2.57 3.37
C ASN A 141 -3.48 -3.86 4.07
N VAL A 142 -3.01 -4.12 5.30
CA VAL A 142 -3.48 -5.22 6.15
C VAL A 142 -4.97 -5.08 6.49
N LEU A 143 -5.42 -3.87 6.85
CA LEU A 143 -6.83 -3.60 7.10
C LEU A 143 -7.67 -3.84 5.84
N THR A 144 -7.18 -3.42 4.68
CA THR A 144 -7.85 -3.64 3.40
C THR A 144 -7.98 -5.14 3.07
N LEU A 145 -6.95 -5.93 3.35
CA LEU A 145 -7.00 -7.38 3.13
C LEU A 145 -7.99 -8.06 4.09
N SER A 146 -8.07 -7.59 5.34
CA SER A 146 -9.09 -8.03 6.31
C SER A 146 -10.51 -7.71 5.82
N ALA A 147 -10.72 -6.51 5.26
CA ALA A 147 -12.00 -6.13 4.65
C ALA A 147 -12.33 -6.98 3.41
N LEU A 148 -11.33 -7.28 2.56
CA LEU A 148 -11.50 -8.18 1.42
C LEU A 148 -11.89 -9.59 1.88
N LYS A 149 -11.25 -10.12 2.92
CA LYS A 149 -11.59 -11.44 3.48
C LYS A 149 -13.05 -11.49 3.89
N LEU A 150 -13.54 -10.50 4.64
CA LEU A 150 -14.96 -10.39 4.96
C LEU A 150 -15.81 -10.26 3.69
N ALA A 151 -15.36 -9.51 2.69
CA ALA A 151 -16.08 -9.40 1.43
C ALA A 151 -16.20 -10.73 0.69
N THR A 152 -15.16 -11.58 0.67
CA THR A 152 -15.25 -12.91 0.05
C THR A 152 -16.26 -13.83 0.73
N GLU A 153 -16.54 -13.61 2.02
CA GLU A 153 -17.52 -14.39 2.78
C GLU A 153 -18.97 -13.92 2.52
N TYR A 154 -19.21 -12.60 2.37
CA TYR A 154 -20.56 -12.01 2.38
C TYR A 154 -21.00 -11.35 1.07
N LEU A 155 -20.11 -11.13 0.11
CA LEU A 155 -20.44 -10.54 -1.18
C LEU A 155 -21.03 -11.60 -2.12
N ARG A 156 -22.08 -11.24 -2.87
CA ARG A 156 -22.66 -12.16 -3.86
C ARG A 156 -21.77 -12.26 -5.10
N LYS A 157 -21.93 -13.33 -5.87
CA LYS A 157 -21.38 -13.43 -7.22
C LYS A 157 -21.88 -12.25 -8.07
N GLY A 158 -20.94 -11.59 -8.74
CA GLY A 158 -21.19 -10.38 -9.52
C GLY A 158 -21.28 -9.08 -8.70
N GLY A 159 -21.17 -9.13 -7.37
CA GLY A 159 -21.19 -7.96 -6.50
C GLY A 159 -19.96 -7.06 -6.66
N SER A 160 -19.97 -5.89 -6.02
CA SER A 160 -18.87 -4.92 -6.07
C SER A 160 -18.23 -4.70 -4.70
N PHE A 161 -16.91 -4.51 -4.69
CA PHE A 161 -16.14 -4.14 -3.50
C PHE A 161 -15.40 -2.84 -3.75
N ILE A 162 -15.63 -1.83 -2.92
CA ILE A 162 -15.08 -0.48 -3.09
C ILE A 162 -14.23 -0.20 -1.86
N THR A 163 -12.94 0.02 -2.04
CA THR A 163 -12.01 0.15 -0.91
C THR A 163 -11.02 1.29 -1.07
N LYS A 164 -10.69 1.96 0.04
CA LYS A 164 -9.55 2.86 0.13
C LYS A 164 -8.26 2.07 0.33
N VAL A 165 -7.25 2.44 -0.44
CA VAL A 165 -5.87 1.95 -0.35
C VAL A 165 -4.91 3.14 -0.26
N PHE A 166 -3.76 2.95 0.36
CA PHE A 166 -2.66 3.93 0.28
C PHE A 166 -1.69 3.52 -0.82
N ARG A 167 -1.30 4.46 -1.67
CA ARG A 167 -0.23 4.24 -2.64
C ARG A 167 1.08 4.01 -1.89
N SER A 168 1.51 2.76 -1.81
CA SER A 168 2.73 2.30 -1.14
C SER A 168 3.42 1.21 -1.94
N LYS A 169 4.52 0.66 -1.42
CA LYS A 169 5.24 -0.46 -2.06
C LYS A 169 4.34 -1.68 -2.31
N ASP A 170 3.40 -1.95 -1.41
CA ASP A 170 2.53 -3.14 -1.49
C ASP A 170 1.25 -2.92 -2.33
N TYR A 171 1.09 -1.73 -2.93
CA TYR A 171 -0.11 -1.38 -3.70
C TYR A 171 -0.37 -2.35 -4.85
N TYR A 172 0.66 -2.72 -5.61
CA TYR A 172 0.52 -3.61 -6.76
C TYR A 172 0.21 -5.06 -6.36
N ALA A 173 0.80 -5.54 -5.26
CA ALA A 173 0.47 -6.85 -4.70
C ALA A 173 -1.02 -6.94 -4.34
N LEU A 174 -1.55 -5.89 -3.70
CA LEU A 174 -2.96 -5.82 -3.34
C LEU A 174 -3.88 -5.75 -4.58
N LEU A 175 -3.51 -4.98 -5.60
CA LEU A 175 -4.25 -4.91 -6.86
C LEU A 175 -4.30 -6.27 -7.56
N TRP A 176 -3.18 -7.00 -7.57
CA TRP A 176 -3.11 -8.33 -8.16
C TRP A 176 -4.05 -9.31 -7.45
N VAL A 177 -4.10 -9.29 -6.12
CA VAL A 177 -5.07 -10.09 -5.34
C VAL A 177 -6.51 -9.76 -5.74
N PHE A 178 -6.85 -8.47 -5.91
CA PHE A 178 -8.19 -8.10 -6.37
C PHE A 178 -8.49 -8.62 -7.78
N GLN A 179 -7.52 -8.58 -8.69
CA GLN A 179 -7.70 -9.09 -10.06
C GLN A 179 -7.96 -10.60 -10.11
N GLN A 180 -7.49 -11.37 -9.12
CA GLN A 180 -7.81 -12.79 -9.02
C GLN A 180 -9.25 -13.07 -8.55
N MET A 181 -9.92 -12.07 -7.92
CA MET A 181 -11.21 -12.25 -7.26
C MET A 181 -12.36 -11.53 -7.98
N PHE A 182 -12.06 -10.58 -8.87
CA PHE A 182 -13.04 -9.70 -9.51
C PHE A 182 -12.81 -9.61 -11.01
N LYS A 183 -13.89 -9.46 -11.78
CA LYS A 183 -13.84 -9.32 -13.25
C LYS A 183 -13.14 -8.05 -13.72
N LYS A 184 -13.34 -6.95 -13.00
CA LYS A 184 -12.78 -5.64 -13.35
C LYS A 184 -12.30 -4.95 -12.08
N VAL A 185 -11.10 -4.41 -12.12
CA VAL A 185 -10.49 -3.66 -11.02
C VAL A 185 -10.00 -2.33 -11.56
N ASP A 186 -10.69 -1.26 -11.20
CA ASP A 186 -10.33 0.11 -11.56
C ASP A 186 -9.78 0.82 -10.33
N SER A 187 -8.95 1.85 -10.53
CA SER A 187 -8.50 2.70 -9.43
C SER A 187 -8.62 4.17 -9.79
N THR A 188 -9.08 4.98 -8.84
CA THR A 188 -9.28 6.42 -9.05
C THR A 188 -9.07 7.18 -7.76
N LYS A 189 -8.69 8.45 -7.89
CA LYS A 189 -8.59 9.38 -6.76
C LYS A 189 -9.66 10.44 -6.94
N PRO A 190 -10.78 10.38 -6.19
CA PRO A 190 -11.86 11.36 -6.29
C PRO A 190 -11.35 12.78 -6.03
N GLN A 191 -11.96 13.78 -6.67
CA GLN A 191 -11.63 15.19 -6.42
C GLN A 191 -11.86 15.61 -4.95
N ALA A 192 -12.76 14.92 -4.25
CA ALA A 192 -13.01 15.11 -2.83
C ALA A 192 -11.90 14.56 -1.92
N SER A 193 -10.92 13.83 -2.47
CA SER A 193 -9.70 13.43 -1.76
C SER A 193 -8.73 14.61 -1.65
N ARG A 194 -7.99 14.68 -0.55
CA ARG A 194 -6.92 15.69 -0.41
C ARG A 194 -5.77 15.36 -1.35
N ASN A 195 -5.18 16.39 -1.97
CA ASN A 195 -4.03 16.24 -2.85
C ASN A 195 -2.81 15.69 -2.09
N GLU A 196 -2.65 16.08 -0.82
CA GLU A 196 -1.56 15.64 0.04
C GLU A 196 -1.78 14.24 0.61
N SER A 197 -2.99 13.69 0.50
CA SER A 197 -3.26 12.32 0.93
C SER A 197 -2.72 11.33 -0.10
N ALA A 198 -2.10 10.26 0.36
CA ALA A 198 -1.69 9.14 -0.50
C ALA A 198 -2.84 8.16 -0.80
N GLU A 199 -4.07 8.49 -0.39
CA GLU A 199 -5.24 7.67 -0.67
C GLU A 199 -5.55 7.57 -2.16
N ILE A 200 -5.91 6.37 -2.57
CA ILE A 200 -6.54 6.00 -3.83
C ILE A 200 -7.69 5.05 -3.52
N PHE A 201 -8.77 5.11 -4.29
CA PHE A 201 -9.88 4.17 -4.16
C PHE A 201 -9.79 3.14 -5.28
N VAL A 202 -9.97 1.88 -4.91
CA VAL A 202 -10.01 0.75 -5.83
C VAL A 202 -11.45 0.25 -5.89
N ILE A 203 -11.95 0.09 -7.12
CA ILE A 203 -13.32 -0.28 -7.42
C ILE A 203 -13.26 -1.63 -8.12
N CYS A 204 -13.65 -2.65 -7.38
CA CYS A 204 -13.66 -4.03 -7.84
C CYS A 204 -15.09 -4.41 -8.22
N HIS A 205 -15.32 -4.68 -9.51
CA HIS A 205 -16.63 -5.08 -10.03
C HIS A 205 -16.66 -6.55 -10.40
N GLY A 206 -17.82 -7.17 -10.16
CA GLY A 206 -18.10 -8.51 -10.64
C GLY A 206 -17.33 -9.57 -9.86
N TYR A 207 -17.58 -9.68 -8.56
CA TYR A 207 -16.98 -10.72 -7.73
C TYR A 207 -17.17 -12.11 -8.34
N LEU A 208 -16.08 -12.86 -8.50
CA LEU A 208 -16.10 -14.15 -9.18
C LEU A 208 -16.77 -15.25 -8.34
N ALA A 209 -16.69 -15.13 -7.01
CA ALA A 209 -17.15 -16.12 -6.04
C ALA A 209 -16.63 -17.53 -6.37
N PRO A 210 -15.30 -17.75 -6.36
CA PRO A 210 -14.72 -19.06 -6.61
C PRO A 210 -15.09 -20.04 -5.48
N ASP A 211 -15.33 -21.31 -5.83
CA ASP A 211 -15.73 -22.35 -4.85
C ASP A 211 -14.65 -22.60 -3.80
N LYS A 212 -13.38 -22.40 -4.17
CA LYS A 212 -12.22 -22.48 -3.29
C LYS A 212 -11.32 -21.26 -3.51
N ILE A 213 -10.96 -20.60 -2.42
CA ILE A 213 -9.98 -19.51 -2.39
C ILE A 213 -8.73 -20.06 -1.73
N ASP A 214 -7.56 -19.95 -2.38
CA ASP A 214 -6.29 -20.25 -1.72
C ASP A 214 -6.12 -19.27 -0.54
N PRO A 215 -5.99 -19.76 0.72
CA PRO A 215 -5.82 -18.92 1.89
C PRO A 215 -4.68 -17.90 1.78
N LYS A 216 -3.66 -18.21 0.96
CA LYS A 216 -2.53 -17.32 0.67
C LYS A 216 -2.94 -15.98 0.11
N PHE A 217 -4.03 -15.90 -0.66
CA PHE A 217 -4.54 -14.64 -1.20
C PHE A 217 -5.09 -13.70 -0.12
N LEU A 218 -5.42 -14.23 1.06
CA LEU A 218 -6.04 -13.49 2.16
C LEU A 218 -5.13 -13.39 3.40
N ASP A 219 -3.89 -13.90 3.31
CA ASP A 219 -2.88 -13.78 4.35
C ASP A 219 -1.89 -12.66 4.00
N TYR A 220 -1.91 -11.60 4.81
CA TYR A 220 -1.05 -10.44 4.60
C TYR A 220 0.44 -10.79 4.65
N LYS A 221 0.83 -11.83 5.41
CA LYS A 221 2.23 -12.25 5.50
C LYS A 221 2.72 -12.75 4.15
N HIS A 222 1.87 -13.47 3.43
CA HIS A 222 2.18 -13.99 2.11
C HIS A 222 2.04 -12.92 1.03
N VAL A 223 0.92 -12.17 1.02
CA VAL A 223 0.64 -11.16 -0.01
C VAL A 223 1.69 -10.05 -0.03
N PHE A 224 2.21 -9.67 1.15
CA PHE A 224 3.20 -8.60 1.28
C PHE A 224 4.62 -9.13 1.55
N THR A 225 4.88 -10.42 1.27
CA THR A 225 6.26 -10.92 1.24
C THR A 225 7.02 -10.17 0.15
N GLU A 226 8.22 -9.69 0.46
CA GLU A 226 9.08 -9.07 -0.55
C GLU A 226 9.48 -10.14 -1.56
N VAL A 227 9.00 -10.00 -2.79
CA VAL A 227 9.50 -10.79 -3.91
C VAL A 227 10.86 -10.20 -4.24
N GLU A 228 11.93 -10.97 -4.03
CA GLU A 228 13.24 -10.65 -4.59
C GLU A 228 13.08 -10.62 -6.11
N ILE A 229 12.97 -9.41 -6.66
CA ILE A 229 13.14 -9.21 -8.09
C ILE A 229 14.60 -9.55 -8.35
N ASP A 230 14.86 -10.54 -9.21
CA ASP A 230 16.21 -11.01 -9.57
C ASP A 230 17.20 -9.84 -9.58
N SER A 231 18.23 -9.95 -8.73
CA SER A 231 19.23 -8.91 -8.42
C SER A 231 19.91 -8.33 -9.67
N THR A 232 19.83 -9.03 -10.80
CA THR A 232 20.44 -8.65 -12.08
C THR A 232 19.95 -7.32 -12.65
N GLU A 233 18.66 -6.95 -12.52
CA GLU A 233 18.17 -5.65 -13.00
C GLU A 233 18.52 -4.50 -12.03
N HIS A 234 18.42 -4.74 -10.72
CA HIS A 234 18.73 -3.72 -9.71
C HIS A 234 20.23 -3.38 -9.69
N SER A 235 21.10 -4.37 -9.90
CA SER A 235 22.53 -4.14 -9.97
C SER A 235 22.94 -3.40 -11.23
N ARG A 236 22.32 -3.71 -12.39
CA ARG A 236 22.49 -2.90 -13.61
C ARG A 236 22.11 -1.45 -13.38
N ALA A 237 20.96 -1.19 -12.75
CA ALA A 237 20.52 0.17 -12.45
C ALA A 237 21.46 0.88 -11.47
N LYS A 238 21.90 0.21 -10.39
CA LYS A 238 22.80 0.77 -9.36
C LYS A 238 24.22 1.07 -9.89
N LEU A 239 24.68 0.30 -10.88
CA LEU A 239 25.94 0.52 -11.59
C LEU A 239 25.86 1.72 -12.54
N LEU A 240 24.72 1.88 -13.22
CA LEU A 240 24.49 2.93 -14.23
C LEU A 240 24.12 4.30 -13.64
N LEU A 241 23.64 4.36 -12.40
CA LEU A 241 23.10 5.58 -11.75
C LEU A 241 23.97 6.14 -10.61
N LYS A 242 25.29 6.06 -10.69
CA LYS A 242 26.16 6.79 -9.74
C LYS A 242 26.20 8.29 -10.06
N HIS A 243 25.15 9.01 -9.68
CA HIS A 243 25.27 10.41 -9.29
C HIS A 243 25.53 10.48 -7.78
N PRO A 244 26.45 11.35 -7.30
CA PRO A 244 26.84 11.44 -5.89
C PRO A 244 25.79 12.13 -4.99
N GLU A 245 24.50 11.99 -5.27
CA GLU A 245 23.45 12.56 -4.42
C GLU A 245 22.79 11.48 -3.55
N LYS A 246 23.24 11.46 -2.29
CA LYS A 246 22.63 10.83 -1.10
C LYS A 246 22.41 9.32 -1.17
N VAL A 247 23.51 8.59 -0.98
CA VAL A 247 23.45 7.26 -0.35
C VAL A 247 22.92 7.44 1.08
N ILE A 248 21.65 7.10 1.30
CA ILE A 248 21.09 7.00 2.64
C ILE A 248 21.80 5.82 3.32
N ARG A 249 22.48 6.08 4.44
CA ARG A 249 23.16 5.03 5.22
C ARG A 249 22.14 3.96 5.61
N SER A 250 22.39 2.71 5.20
CA SER A 250 21.63 1.55 5.69
C SER A 250 21.76 1.51 7.22
N ARG A 251 20.63 1.37 7.91
CA ARG A 251 20.54 1.29 9.37
C ARG A 251 20.36 -0.15 9.87
N GLU A 252 20.46 -1.14 8.98
CA GLU A 252 20.19 -2.55 9.28
C GLU A 252 21.39 -3.31 9.87
N GLY A 253 22.51 -2.63 10.13
CA GLY A 253 23.71 -3.27 10.67
C GLY A 253 24.51 -3.99 9.58
N TYR A 254 25.58 -4.67 9.99
CA TYR A 254 26.44 -5.43 9.10
C TYR A 254 25.97 -6.89 9.04
N PRO A 255 26.07 -7.57 7.88
CA PRO A 255 25.88 -9.01 7.80
C PRO A 255 26.76 -9.75 8.83
N GLU A 256 26.25 -10.84 9.42
CA GLU A 256 27.03 -11.63 10.39
C GLU A 256 28.36 -12.11 9.75
N GLY A 257 29.48 -11.70 10.35
CA GLY A 257 30.83 -12.05 9.92
C GLY A 257 31.55 -11.00 9.06
N ASP A 258 30.89 -9.89 8.68
CA ASP A 258 31.47 -8.87 7.82
C ASP A 258 31.82 -7.58 8.58
N TYR A 259 33.05 -7.53 9.12
CA TYR A 259 33.54 -6.41 9.95
C TYR A 259 34.18 -5.27 9.15
N THR A 260 34.31 -5.43 7.83
CA THR A 260 35.10 -4.51 7.00
C THR A 260 34.24 -3.87 5.91
N LEU A 261 34.25 -2.53 5.83
CA LEU A 261 33.60 -1.78 4.75
C LEU A 261 34.33 -1.88 3.40
N TYR A 262 35.50 -2.52 3.37
CA TYR A 262 36.36 -2.65 2.20
C TYR A 262 36.43 -4.12 1.79
N HIS A 263 35.84 -4.46 0.65
CA HIS A 263 35.81 -5.82 0.15
C HIS A 263 36.75 -6.00 -1.03
N THR A 264 37.48 -7.11 -1.02
CA THR A 264 38.38 -7.47 -2.11
C THR A 264 37.86 -8.71 -2.82
N LEU A 265 37.94 -8.70 -4.14
CA LEU A 265 37.43 -9.76 -5.02
C LEU A 265 38.57 -10.36 -5.82
N GLU A 266 38.65 -11.69 -5.89
CA GLU A 266 39.59 -12.37 -6.77
C GLU A 266 39.12 -12.30 -8.23
N ALA A 267 40.04 -12.02 -9.15
CA ALA A 267 39.75 -11.91 -10.57
C ALA A 267 39.21 -13.24 -11.13
N THR A 268 39.73 -14.38 -10.69
CA THR A 268 39.23 -15.70 -11.09
C THR A 268 37.77 -15.89 -10.66
N LYS A 269 37.43 -15.51 -9.42
CA LYS A 269 36.06 -15.58 -8.91
C LYS A 269 35.11 -14.64 -9.66
N PHE A 270 35.59 -13.45 -10.04
CA PHE A 270 34.82 -12.50 -10.86
C PHE A 270 34.52 -13.08 -12.25
N ILE A 271 35.54 -13.62 -12.93
CA ILE A 271 35.42 -14.18 -14.29
C ILE A 271 34.51 -15.40 -14.34
N GLN A 272 34.53 -16.23 -13.30
CA GLN A 272 33.72 -17.46 -13.23
C GLN A 272 32.29 -17.23 -12.75
N SER A 273 31.95 -16.04 -12.25
CA SER A 273 30.64 -15.78 -11.67
C SER A 273 29.62 -15.34 -12.74
N GLU A 274 28.45 -15.96 -12.71
CA GLU A 274 27.29 -15.51 -13.49
C GLU A 274 26.71 -14.18 -12.99
N GLN A 275 27.03 -13.79 -11.75
CA GLN A 275 26.58 -12.55 -11.09
C GLN A 275 27.72 -11.52 -10.96
N PHE A 276 28.57 -11.40 -11.98
CA PHE A 276 29.73 -10.50 -11.98
C PHE A 276 29.37 -9.03 -11.69
N LEU A 277 28.20 -8.54 -12.11
CA LEU A 277 27.74 -7.17 -11.82
C LEU A 277 27.50 -6.92 -10.33
N ASP A 278 26.96 -7.91 -9.62
CA ASP A 278 26.70 -7.82 -8.17
C ASP A 278 28.03 -7.80 -7.41
N LEU A 279 28.98 -8.62 -7.85
CA LEU A 279 30.34 -8.65 -7.30
C LEU A 279 31.08 -7.32 -7.54
N LEU A 280 30.93 -6.70 -8.71
CA LEU A 280 31.52 -5.39 -9.00
C LEU A 280 30.86 -4.26 -8.19
N ALA A 281 29.54 -4.34 -8.00
CA ALA A 281 28.77 -3.39 -7.20
C ALA A 281 29.10 -3.46 -5.70
N THR A 282 29.47 -4.63 -5.18
CA THR A 282 29.77 -4.86 -3.76
C THR A 282 31.26 -4.70 -3.44
N SER A 283 32.16 -5.02 -4.36
CA SER A 283 33.61 -5.00 -4.11
C SER A 283 34.24 -3.61 -4.27
N ASN A 284 35.39 -3.38 -3.64
CA ASN A 284 36.17 -2.15 -3.74
C ASN A 284 37.41 -2.32 -4.62
N LYS A 285 37.99 -3.52 -4.61
CA LYS A 285 39.19 -3.85 -5.35
C LYS A 285 39.10 -5.25 -5.92
N ILE A 286 39.65 -5.45 -7.11
CA ILE A 286 39.83 -6.76 -7.71
C ILE A 286 41.32 -7.11 -7.68
N ILE A 287 41.67 -8.24 -7.05
CA ILE A 287 43.02 -8.77 -7.04
C ILE A 287 43.17 -9.77 -8.18
N ILE A 288 44.22 -9.59 -8.98
CA ILE A 288 44.64 -10.59 -9.96
C ILE A 288 45.35 -11.72 -9.20
N ASP A 289 44.66 -12.84 -9.03
CA ASP A 289 45.07 -14.02 -8.27
C ASP A 289 45.72 -15.11 -9.14
N ASP A 290 45.59 -15.02 -10.47
CA ASP A 290 46.13 -15.99 -11.43
C ASP A 290 47.14 -15.37 -12.40
N GLU A 291 48.29 -16.04 -12.59
CA GLU A 291 49.33 -15.62 -13.54
C GLU A 291 48.85 -15.54 -14.99
N ARG A 292 47.89 -16.37 -15.38
CA ARG A 292 47.31 -16.39 -16.73
C ARG A 292 46.59 -15.08 -17.02
N ILE A 293 45.86 -14.56 -16.03
CA ILE A 293 45.19 -13.25 -16.11
C ILE A 293 46.25 -12.15 -16.14
N LEU A 294 47.30 -12.27 -15.32
CA LEU A 294 48.36 -11.26 -15.25
C LEU A 294 49.15 -11.10 -16.55
N LYS A 295 49.41 -12.20 -17.27
CA LYS A 295 50.18 -12.27 -18.52
C LYS A 295 49.32 -12.08 -19.78
N HIS A 296 48.00 -11.99 -19.64
CA HIS A 296 47.10 -11.86 -20.78
C HIS A 296 47.29 -10.52 -21.51
N PRO A 297 47.30 -10.47 -22.86
CA PRO A 297 47.49 -9.23 -23.62
C PRO A 297 46.46 -8.13 -23.32
N ALA A 298 45.24 -8.51 -22.94
CA ALA A 298 44.19 -7.56 -22.55
C ALA A 298 44.38 -6.97 -21.14
N THR A 299 45.29 -7.50 -20.33
CA THR A 299 45.58 -7.01 -18.98
C THR A 299 46.57 -5.85 -19.04
N THR A 300 46.11 -4.75 -19.60
CA THR A 300 46.89 -3.52 -19.79
C THR A 300 47.24 -2.88 -18.44
N LYS A 301 48.22 -1.96 -18.46
CA LYS A 301 48.56 -1.16 -17.27
C LYS A 301 47.36 -0.34 -16.77
N GLU A 302 46.55 0.16 -17.70
CA GLU A 302 45.31 0.89 -17.41
C GLU A 302 44.29 -0.01 -16.69
N LEU A 303 44.06 -1.23 -17.19
CA LEU A 303 43.17 -2.18 -16.53
C LEU A 303 43.62 -2.48 -15.09
N LYS A 304 44.93 -2.68 -14.87
CA LYS A 304 45.46 -2.94 -13.52
C LYS A 304 45.15 -1.80 -12.55
N LEU A 305 45.25 -0.55 -13.00
CA LEU A 305 44.87 0.62 -12.20
C LEU A 305 43.37 0.66 -11.93
N CYS A 306 42.54 0.32 -12.92
CA CYS A 306 41.09 0.25 -12.73
C CYS A 306 40.67 -0.80 -11.68
N LEU A 307 41.41 -1.90 -11.56
CA LEU A 307 41.12 -2.96 -10.59
C LEU A 307 41.49 -2.56 -9.15
N GLU A 308 42.33 -1.55 -8.93
CA GLU A 308 42.74 -1.11 -7.57
C GLU A 308 41.65 -0.38 -6.81
N ASP A 309 40.80 0.38 -7.51
CA ASP A 309 39.62 1.05 -6.96
C ASP A 309 38.47 1.02 -7.97
N ILE A 310 37.64 -0.01 -7.87
CA ILE A 310 36.52 -0.17 -8.80
C ILE A 310 35.37 0.80 -8.49
N LYS A 311 35.38 1.49 -7.34
CA LYS A 311 34.28 2.39 -6.95
C LYS A 311 34.34 3.73 -7.67
N VAL A 312 35.52 4.13 -8.15
CA VAL A 312 35.76 5.38 -8.89
C VAL A 312 35.62 5.25 -10.41
N LEU A 313 35.41 4.04 -10.91
CA LEU A 313 35.24 3.79 -12.34
C LEU A 313 33.94 4.41 -12.89
N GLY A 314 34.03 4.97 -14.08
CA GLY A 314 32.90 5.46 -14.84
C GLY A 314 32.31 4.39 -15.75
N LYS A 315 31.26 4.76 -16.48
CA LYS A 315 30.53 3.85 -17.40
C LYS A 315 31.40 3.31 -18.55
N ARG A 316 32.50 4.00 -18.87
CA ARG A 316 33.37 3.61 -20.00
C ARG A 316 34.42 2.60 -19.57
N GLU A 317 34.76 2.62 -18.29
CA GLU A 317 35.75 1.77 -17.64
C GLU A 317 35.14 0.49 -17.04
N ILE A 318 33.84 0.51 -16.71
CA ILE A 318 33.03 -0.67 -16.30
C ILE A 318 32.54 -1.43 -17.53
#